data_AF-A0A1G4XMJ5-F1
#
_entry.id   AF-A0A1G4XMJ5-F1
#
_cell.length_a   1.000
_cell.length_b   1.000
_cell.length_c   1.000
_cell.angle_alpha   90.00
_cell.angle_beta   90.00
_cell.angle_gamma   90.00
#
_symmetry.space_group_name_H-M   'P 1'
#
loop_
_entity.id
_entity.type
_entity.pdbx_description
1 polymer ?
#
loop_
_entity_poly.entity_id
_entity_poly.type
_entity_poly.pdbx_seq_one_letter_code
_entity_poly.pdbx_strand_id
1 'polypeptide(L)'
;MKAKPKRESPQAAQTLQAAQPLIPISYWTSAAIGITAYVFEESEAAIHQSGLVPEWVSYPAERAGNGIAVPAHHLFPNYLKLLRLESGRLRLIIDVRAVLKKDMSFQCFLGGLLADTNLTLVKKESA
;
A
#
# COMPACT_ATOMS: atom_id res chain seq x y z
N MET A 1 -46.76 -24.99 -29.01
CA MET A 1 -45.32 -24.79 -28.70
C MET A 1 -45.19 -23.63 -27.71
N LYS A 2 -44.71 -23.86 -26.49
CA LYS A 2 -44.38 -22.83 -25.49
C LYS A 2 -43.04 -23.24 -24.88
N ALA A 3 -41.98 -22.48 -25.16
CA ALA A 3 -40.65 -22.75 -24.63
C ALA A 3 -40.58 -22.39 -23.14
N LYS A 4 -39.99 -23.27 -22.33
CA LYS A 4 -39.67 -23.02 -20.91
C LYS A 4 -38.53 -22.01 -20.81
N PRO A 5 -38.56 -21.05 -19.87
CA PRO A 5 -37.42 -20.17 -19.63
C PRO A 5 -36.31 -20.96 -18.94
N LYS A 6 -35.10 -20.88 -19.51
CA LYS A 6 -33.88 -21.48 -18.99
C LYS A 6 -33.43 -20.61 -17.82
N ARG A 7 -33.40 -21.16 -16.59
CA ARG A 7 -32.83 -20.48 -15.42
C ARG A 7 -31.33 -20.32 -15.67
N GLU A 8 -30.88 -19.08 -15.79
CA GLU A 8 -29.45 -18.75 -15.74
C GLU A 8 -28.96 -18.93 -14.31
N SER A 9 -27.87 -19.68 -14.17
CA SER A 9 -27.16 -19.90 -12.92
C SER A 9 -26.67 -18.55 -12.39
N PRO A 10 -26.85 -18.21 -11.11
CA PRO A 10 -26.20 -17.04 -10.55
C PRO A 10 -24.68 -17.26 -10.64
N GLN A 11 -24.06 -16.47 -11.51
CA GLN A 11 -22.63 -16.36 -11.68
C GLN A 11 -22.04 -16.11 -10.28
N ALA A 12 -21.17 -17.01 -9.82
CA ALA A 12 -20.52 -16.88 -8.53
C ALA A 12 -19.81 -15.52 -8.51
N ALA A 13 -20.34 -14.58 -7.73
CA ALA A 13 -19.63 -13.38 -7.38
C ALA A 13 -18.35 -13.86 -6.70
N GLN A 14 -17.22 -13.75 -7.40
CA GLN A 14 -15.92 -13.92 -6.79
C GLN A 14 -15.83 -12.82 -5.75
N THR A 15 -16.11 -13.18 -4.50
CA THR A 15 -15.78 -12.35 -3.36
C THR A 15 -14.27 -12.21 -3.40
N LEU A 16 -13.78 -11.11 -3.97
CA LEU A 16 -12.45 -10.58 -3.71
C LEU A 16 -12.38 -10.45 -2.19
N GLN A 17 -11.87 -11.50 -1.52
CA GLN A 17 -11.48 -11.38 -0.12
C GLN A 17 -10.48 -10.24 -0.10
N ALA A 18 -10.90 -9.10 0.44
CA ALA A 18 -10.03 -7.98 0.65
C ALA A 18 -8.84 -8.52 1.44
N ALA A 19 -7.66 -8.54 0.81
CA ALA A 19 -6.43 -8.91 1.50
C ALA A 19 -6.38 -8.07 2.77
N GLN A 20 -6.12 -8.70 3.91
CA GLN A 20 -6.06 -7.96 5.16
C GLN A 20 -5.01 -6.85 5.02
N PRO A 21 -5.34 -5.60 5.38
CA PRO A 21 -4.42 -4.50 5.23
C PRO A 21 -3.19 -4.75 6.10
N LEU A 22 -2.00 -4.58 5.52
CA LEU A 22 -0.77 -4.65 6.28
C LEU A 22 -0.76 -3.55 7.35
N ILE A 23 -0.46 -3.93 8.59
CA ILE A 23 -0.35 -2.98 9.71
C ILE A 23 1.14 -2.62 9.87
N PRO A 24 1.52 -1.34 9.80
CA PRO A 24 2.89 -0.95 10.04
C PRO A 24 3.26 -1.20 11.51
N ILE A 25 4.41 -1.82 11.74
CA ILE A 25 4.92 -2.08 13.10
C ILE A 25 5.71 -0.90 13.65
N SER A 26 6.22 -0.05 12.77
CA SER A 26 6.91 1.19 13.12
C SER A 26 6.96 2.14 11.94
N TYR A 27 7.41 3.37 12.21
CA TYR A 27 7.77 4.34 11.20
C TYR A 27 9.15 4.90 11.53
N TRP A 28 9.84 5.40 10.51
CA TRP A 28 11.08 6.11 10.69
C TRP A 28 11.10 7.32 9.76
N THR A 29 11.79 8.37 10.19
CA THR A 29 12.00 9.58 9.40
C THR A 29 13.49 9.81 9.28
N SER A 30 13.94 10.13 8.07
CA SER A 30 15.31 10.56 7.85
C SER A 30 15.34 11.96 7.27
N ALA A 31 15.86 12.89 8.07
CA ALA A 31 16.04 14.28 7.65
C ALA A 31 17.03 14.41 6.49
N ALA A 32 18.06 13.57 6.43
CA ALA A 32 19.11 13.63 5.41
C ALA A 32 18.59 13.32 3.99
N ILE A 33 17.59 12.46 3.88
CA ILE A 33 16.98 12.06 2.60
C ILE A 33 15.54 12.60 2.45
N GLY A 34 15.04 13.34 3.45
CA GLY A 34 13.72 13.96 3.43
C GLY A 34 12.55 12.99 3.31
N ILE A 35 12.67 11.78 3.86
CA ILE A 35 11.60 10.77 3.78
C ILE A 35 11.07 10.40 5.17
N THR A 36 9.78 10.10 5.22
CA THR A 36 9.16 9.31 6.28
C THR A 36 8.69 8.00 5.66
N ALA A 37 9.00 6.89 6.31
CA ALA A 37 8.69 5.57 5.79
C ALA A 37 8.09 4.67 6.88
N TYR A 38 7.13 3.86 6.48
CA TYR A 38 6.58 2.78 7.30
C TYR A 38 7.45 1.55 7.21
N VAL A 39 7.45 0.77 8.28
CA VAL A 39 8.08 -0.55 8.36
C VAL A 39 6.99 -1.58 8.57
N PHE A 40 6.98 -2.57 7.70
CA PHE A 40 6.15 -3.76 7.81
C PHE A 40 7.06 -4.97 7.96
N GLU A 41 6.65 -5.93 8.74
CA GLU A 41 7.24 -7.26 8.72
C GLU A 41 6.15 -8.25 8.47
N GLU A 42 6.25 -8.99 7.37
CA GLU A 42 5.27 -10.00 7.00
C GLU A 42 5.85 -11.12 6.14
N SER A 43 5.07 -12.19 5.95
CA SER A 43 5.36 -13.19 4.92
C SER A 43 5.48 -12.55 3.53
N GLU A 44 6.28 -13.15 2.65
CA GLU A 44 6.41 -12.68 1.27
C GLU A 44 5.08 -12.63 0.54
N ALA A 45 4.25 -13.65 0.71
CA ALA A 45 2.92 -13.72 0.11
C ALA A 45 2.04 -12.54 0.55
N ALA A 46 2.03 -12.20 1.84
CA ALA A 46 1.25 -11.06 2.35
C ALA A 46 1.78 -9.72 1.81
N ILE A 47 3.10 -9.54 1.74
CA ILE A 47 3.70 -8.34 1.14
C ILE A 47 3.38 -8.24 -0.35
N HIS A 48 3.41 -9.36 -1.08
CA HIS A 48 3.03 -9.41 -2.49
C HIS A 48 1.56 -9.04 -2.70
N GLN A 49 0.66 -9.67 -1.94
CA GLN A 49 -0.78 -9.42 -1.99
C GLN A 49 -1.15 -7.97 -1.61
N SER A 50 -0.33 -7.30 -0.81
CA SER A 50 -0.56 -5.89 -0.45
C SER A 50 -0.47 -4.90 -1.62
N GLY A 51 0.22 -5.27 -2.70
CA GLY A 51 0.45 -4.38 -3.85
C GLY A 51 1.31 -3.14 -3.54
N LEU A 52 1.99 -3.10 -2.39
CA LEU A 52 2.91 -2.01 -2.02
C LEU A 52 4.26 -2.11 -2.73
N VAL A 53 4.69 -3.32 -3.08
CA VAL A 53 5.89 -3.57 -3.87
C VAL A 53 5.52 -3.51 -5.35
N PRO A 54 6.15 -2.64 -6.18
CA PRO A 54 5.89 -2.61 -7.61
C PRO A 54 6.22 -3.95 -8.29
N GLU A 55 5.44 -4.36 -9.28
CA GLU A 55 5.58 -5.68 -9.94
C GLU A 55 6.95 -5.92 -10.60
N TRP A 56 7.64 -4.86 -11.00
CA TRP A 56 8.97 -4.94 -11.60
C TRP A 56 10.10 -5.11 -10.56
N VAL A 57 9.79 -4.99 -9.27
CA VAL A 57 10.76 -5.20 -8.18
C VAL A 57 10.72 -6.67 -7.78
N SER A 58 11.83 -7.37 -8.00
CA SER A 58 12.01 -8.74 -7.51
C SER A 58 12.11 -8.80 -5.98
N TYR A 59 11.79 -9.95 -5.40
CA TYR A 59 11.99 -10.23 -3.98
C TYR A 59 13.43 -10.72 -3.71
N PRO A 60 14.02 -10.41 -2.54
CA PRO A 60 15.37 -10.83 -2.20
C PRO A 60 15.43 -12.37 -2.10
N ALA A 61 16.56 -13.00 -2.41
CA ALA A 61 16.68 -14.45 -2.27
C ALA A 61 16.46 -14.92 -0.81
N GLU A 62 16.07 -16.19 -0.62
CA GLU A 62 15.59 -16.76 0.66
C GLU A 62 16.59 -16.72 1.84
N ARG A 63 17.88 -16.48 1.58
CA ARG A 63 18.87 -16.38 2.65
C ARG A 63 18.68 -15.10 3.47
N ALA A 64 18.67 -15.25 4.79
CA ALA A 64 18.61 -14.13 5.73
C ALA A 64 19.73 -13.11 5.46
N GLY A 65 19.39 -11.82 5.62
CA GLY A 65 20.30 -10.70 5.33
C GLY A 65 20.30 -10.24 3.87
N ASN A 66 19.76 -11.03 2.95
CA ASN A 66 19.57 -10.57 1.57
C ASN A 66 18.55 -9.44 1.52
N GLY A 67 18.86 -8.39 0.77
CA GLY A 67 17.98 -7.25 0.63
C GLY A 67 18.11 -6.55 -0.71
N ILE A 68 17.06 -5.81 -1.04
CA ILE A 68 16.97 -4.98 -2.23
C ILE A 68 16.56 -3.58 -1.77
N ALA A 69 17.29 -2.57 -2.22
CA ALA A 69 16.93 -1.18 -1.99
C ALA A 69 16.64 -0.53 -3.33
N VAL A 70 15.45 0.06 -3.45
CA VAL A 70 14.98 0.82 -4.59
C VAL A 70 14.99 2.30 -4.19
N PRO A 71 15.96 3.10 -4.68
CA PRO A 71 15.94 4.53 -4.46
C PRO A 71 14.77 5.16 -5.21
N ALA A 72 14.35 6.34 -4.76
CA ALA A 72 13.34 7.12 -5.48
C ALA A 72 13.83 7.43 -6.90
N HIS A 73 12.99 7.14 -7.89
CA HIS A 73 13.31 7.29 -9.32
C HIS A 73 12.06 7.75 -10.08
N HIS A 74 12.20 8.18 -11.34
CA HIS A 74 11.06 8.75 -12.08
C HIS A 74 9.88 7.78 -12.27
N LEU A 75 10.15 6.47 -12.39
CA LEU A 75 9.10 5.44 -12.49
C LEU A 75 8.47 5.07 -11.13
N PHE A 76 9.16 5.35 -10.04
CA PHE A 76 8.70 5.10 -8.69
C PHE A 76 9.31 6.15 -7.75
N PRO A 77 8.66 7.30 -7.58
CA PRO A 77 9.24 8.47 -6.91
C PRO A 77 9.20 8.33 -5.37
N ASN A 78 9.38 7.11 -4.87
CA ASN A 78 9.30 6.76 -3.46
C ASN A 78 10.45 5.81 -3.13
N TYR A 79 10.95 5.91 -1.91
CA TYR A 79 11.93 4.95 -1.41
C TYR A 79 11.26 3.63 -1.03
N LEU A 80 11.91 2.51 -1.35
CA LEU A 80 11.52 1.18 -0.91
C LEU A 80 12.75 0.33 -0.59
N LYS A 81 12.67 -0.49 0.45
CA LYS A 81 13.67 -1.51 0.77
C LYS A 81 13.00 -2.78 1.27
N LEU A 82 13.44 -3.92 0.76
CA LEU A 82 13.09 -5.26 1.21
C LEU A 82 14.31 -5.91 1.85
N LEU A 83 14.11 -6.56 2.99
CA LEU A 83 15.15 -7.33 3.69
C LEU A 83 14.58 -8.65 4.17
N ARG A 84 15.25 -9.76 3.85
CA ARG A 84 14.94 -11.08 4.39
C ARG A 84 15.45 -11.17 5.83
N LEU A 85 14.56 -11.45 6.76
CA LEU A 85 14.89 -11.64 8.17
C LEU A 85 15.28 -13.10 8.44
N GLU A 86 15.93 -13.35 9.58
CA GLU A 86 16.27 -14.71 10.02
C GLU A 86 15.03 -15.60 10.23
N SER A 87 13.89 -14.98 10.52
CA SER A 87 12.60 -15.67 10.65
C SER A 87 12.01 -16.16 9.31
N GLY A 88 12.66 -15.87 8.18
CA GLY A 88 12.13 -16.14 6.82
C GLY A 88 11.10 -15.10 6.35
N ARG A 89 10.62 -14.22 7.25
CA ARG A 89 9.75 -13.09 6.90
C ARG A 89 10.54 -12.01 6.16
N LEU A 90 9.80 -11.12 5.52
CA LEU A 90 10.34 -9.93 4.89
C LEU A 90 10.06 -8.69 5.74
N ARG A 91 11.06 -7.84 5.86
CA ARG A 91 10.89 -6.45 6.31
C ARG A 91 10.77 -5.55 5.09
N LEU A 92 9.61 -4.93 4.90
CA LEU A 92 9.39 -3.87 3.92
C LEU A 92 9.51 -2.52 4.62
N ILE A 93 10.40 -1.68 4.10
CA ILE A 93 10.53 -0.28 4.49
C ILE A 93 10.13 0.55 3.27
N ILE A 94 9.07 1.35 3.37
CA ILE A 94 8.51 2.06 2.22
C ILE A 94 8.03 3.45 2.60
N ASP A 95 8.26 4.42 1.72
CA ASP A 95 7.79 5.80 1.87
C ASP A 95 6.28 5.83 2.17
N VAL A 96 5.90 6.61 3.19
CA VAL A 96 4.49 6.78 3.61
C VAL A 96 3.63 7.23 2.44
N ARG A 97 4.15 8.06 1.53
CA ARG A 97 3.41 8.55 0.36
C ARG A 97 3.03 7.42 -0.60
N ALA A 98 3.86 6.38 -0.73
CA ALA A 98 3.52 5.23 -1.55
C ALA A 98 2.36 4.43 -0.94
N VAL A 99 2.37 4.29 0.38
CA VAL A 99 1.31 3.59 1.13
C VAL A 99 -0.01 4.36 1.04
N LEU A 100 0.01 5.66 1.35
CA LEU A 100 -1.19 6.50 1.32
C LEU A 100 -1.81 6.60 -0.07
N LYS A 101 -1.01 6.56 -1.15
CA LYS A 101 -1.51 6.53 -2.53
C LYS A 101 -2.33 5.28 -2.85
N LYS A 102 -2.08 4.17 -2.16
CA LYS A 102 -2.81 2.91 -2.33
C LYS A 102 -4.00 2.78 -1.37
N ASP A 103 -4.02 3.56 -0.29
CA ASP A 103 -5.12 3.60 0.66
C ASP A 103 -6.31 4.38 0.08
N MET A 104 -7.28 3.65 -0.46
CA MET A 104 -8.45 4.28 -1.07
C MET A 104 -9.31 5.05 -0.08
N SER A 105 -9.39 4.61 1.18
CA SER A 105 -10.15 5.32 2.21
C SER A 105 -9.51 6.67 2.49
N PHE A 106 -8.18 6.70 2.63
CA PHE A 106 -7.44 7.94 2.77
C PHE A 106 -7.58 8.85 1.54
N GLN A 107 -7.48 8.30 0.33
CA GLN A 107 -7.65 9.08 -0.91
C GLN A 107 -9.06 9.68 -1.02
N CYS A 108 -10.10 8.91 -0.70
CA CYS A 108 -11.48 9.40 -0.67
C CYS A 108 -11.67 10.51 0.37
N PHE A 109 -11.13 10.33 1.58
CA PHE A 109 -11.19 11.34 2.64
C PHE A 109 -10.48 12.64 2.21
N LEU A 110 -9.24 12.53 1.71
CA LEU A 110 -8.47 13.68 1.27
C LEU A 110 -9.13 14.39 0.08
N GLY A 111 -9.68 13.64 -0.87
CA GLY A 111 -10.45 14.19 -2.00
C GLY A 111 -11.68 14.97 -1.54
N GLY A 112 -12.42 14.44 -0.56
CA GLY A 112 -13.55 15.13 0.06
C GLY A 112 -13.13 16.42 0.75
N LEU A 113 -12.04 16.38 1.52
CA LEU A 113 -11.48 17.56 2.20
C LEU A 113 -11.08 18.67 1.22
N LEU A 114 -10.43 18.30 0.11
CA LEU A 114 -9.98 19.23 -0.92
C LEU A 114 -11.12 19.80 -1.77
N ALA A 115 -12.24 19.08 -1.90
CA ALA A 115 -13.41 19.52 -2.63
C ALA A 115 -14.35 20.41 -1.81
N ASP A 116 -14.20 20.45 -0.48
CA ASP A 116 -15.03 21.27 0.39
C ASP A 116 -14.61 22.74 0.31
N THR A 117 -15.43 23.52 -0.40
CA THR A 117 -15.22 24.97 -0.58
C THR A 117 -15.48 25.78 0.69
N ASN A 118 -16.06 25.18 1.73
CA ASN A 118 -16.32 25.82 3.02
C ASN A 118 -15.18 25.59 4.03
N LEU A 119 -14.19 24.77 3.67
CA LEU A 119 -13.08 24.40 4.52
C LEU A 119 -12.00 25.49 4.48
N THR A 120 -12.18 26.54 5.29
CA THR A 120 -11.14 27.55 5.51
C THR A 120 -10.06 26.99 6.43
N LEU A 121 -8.93 26.56 5.85
CA LEU A 121 -7.71 26.15 6.57
C LEU A 121 -6.96 27.33 7.23
N VAL A 122 -7.62 28.47 7.43
CA VAL A 122 -7.01 29.67 8.04
C VAL A 122 -7.15 29.57 9.55
N LYS A 123 -6.04 29.21 10.20
CA LYS A 123 -5.90 29.33 11.66
C LYS A 123 -5.83 30.83 12.03
N LYS A 124 -7.00 31.45 12.28
CA LYS A 124 -7.28 32.79 12.90
C LYS A 124 -8.30 33.66 12.14
N GLU A 125 -9.48 33.16 11.82
CA GLU A 125 -10.64 34.04 11.61
C GLU A 125 -11.51 34.03 12.87
N SER A 126 -11.22 34.97 13.76
CA SER A 126 -12.19 35.45 14.76
C SER A 126 -12.35 36.93 14.46
N ALA A 127 -13.53 37.28 13.98
CA ALA A 127 -13.96 38.66 13.76
C ALA A 127 -13.99 39.45 15.07
#